data_AF-A0A494WXC6-F1
#
_entry.id   AF-A0A494WXC6-F1
#
_cell.length_a   1.000
_cell.length_b   1.000
_cell.length_c   1.000
_cell.angle_alpha   90.00
_cell.angle_beta   90.00
_cell.angle_gamma   90.00
#
_symmetry.space_group_name_H-M   'P 1'
#
loop_
_entity.id
_entity.type
_entity.pdbx_description
1 polymer ?
#
loop_
_entity_poly.entity_id
_entity_poly.type
_entity_poly.pdbx_seq_one_letter_code
_entity_poly.pdbx_strand_id
1 'polypeptide(L)'
;MESVLTERERRLAGLFLRCLVQASKYGPVDVGTFIHSFREYLYGSFVPPERQRPWRQFRCLNCGVGFFAEKSDRKFCSESCAAAWNSKNRARKRA
;
A
#
# COMPACT_ATOMS: atom_id res chain seq x y z
N MET A 1 -1.35 -30.57 18.70
CA MET A 1 -0.41 -29.49 18.37
C MET A 1 -1.00 -28.19 18.90
N GLU A 2 -0.78 -27.92 20.19
CA GLU A 2 -1.22 -26.66 20.79
C GLU A 2 -0.35 -25.55 20.24
N SER A 3 -0.94 -24.69 19.41
CA SER A 3 -0.29 -23.49 18.89
C SER A 3 -0.03 -22.55 20.07
N VAL A 4 1.16 -22.63 20.65
CA VAL A 4 1.62 -21.74 21.71
C VAL A 4 1.75 -20.35 21.10
N LEU A 5 0.74 -19.51 21.35
CA LEU A 5 0.81 -18.09 21.03
C LEU A 5 2.07 -17.50 21.66
N THR A 6 2.86 -16.81 20.85
CA THR A 6 4.01 -16.02 21.29
C THR A 6 3.57 -14.96 22.30
N GLU A 7 4.50 -14.49 23.13
CA GLU A 7 4.21 -13.46 24.13
C GLU A 7 3.62 -12.18 23.51
N ARG A 8 4.08 -11.83 22.30
CA ARG A 8 3.52 -10.71 21.53
C ARG A 8 2.07 -10.95 21.15
N GLU A 9 1.74 -12.14 20.66
CA GLU A 9 0.38 -12.52 20.27
C GLU A 9 -0.56 -12.56 21.48
N ARG A 10 -0.10 -13.07 22.63
CA ARG A 10 -0.87 -13.04 23.89
C ARG A 10 -1.20 -11.62 24.33
N ARG A 11 -0.24 -10.70 24.26
CA ARG A 11 -0.46 -9.28 24.59
C ARG A 11 -1.45 -8.61 23.64
N LEU A 12 -1.36 -8.90 22.34
CA LEU A 12 -2.29 -8.38 21.34
C LEU A 12 -3.71 -8.94 21.54
N ALA A 13 -3.85 -10.23 21.79
CA ALA A 13 -5.14 -10.86 22.09
C ALA A 13 -5.78 -10.27 23.35
N GLY A 14 -4.98 -10.03 24.41
CA GLY A 14 -5.46 -9.36 25.62
C GLY A 14 -5.89 -7.91 25.39
N LEU A 15 -5.18 -7.17 24.54
CA LEU A 15 -5.60 -5.82 24.14
C LEU A 15 -6.90 -5.84 23.34
N PHE A 16 -7.02 -6.75 22.36
CA PHE A 16 -8.22 -6.92 21.54
C PHE A 16 -9.45 -7.19 22.41
N LEU A 17 -9.38 -8.17 23.31
CA LEU A 17 -10.48 -8.53 24.21
C LEU A 17 -10.88 -7.37 25.12
N ARG A 18 -9.92 -6.64 25.70
CA ARG A 18 -10.22 -5.47 26.54
C ARG A 18 -10.94 -4.37 25.76
N CYS A 19 -10.50 -4.06 24.55
CA CYS A 19 -11.14 -3.07 23.70
C CYS A 19 -12.56 -3.51 23.29
N LEU A 20 -12.76 -4.80 22.98
CA LEU A 20 -14.07 -5.33 22.58
C LEU A 20 -15.08 -5.28 23.73
N VAL A 21 -14.67 -5.71 24.93
CA VAL A 21 -15.49 -5.67 26.15
C VAL A 21 -15.83 -4.23 26.54
N GLN A 22 -14.92 -3.28 26.32
CA GLN A 22 -15.20 -1.88 26.58
C GLN A 22 -16.19 -1.32 25.55
N ALA A 23 -16.05 -1.66 24.27
CA ALA A 23 -16.96 -1.22 23.21
C ALA A 23 -18.39 -1.75 23.40
N SER A 24 -18.55 -2.99 23.86
CA SER A 24 -19.88 -3.58 24.08
C SER A 24 -20.70 -2.90 25.18
N LYS A 25 -20.07 -2.12 26.06
CA LYS A 25 -20.78 -1.29 27.05
C LYS A 25 -21.58 -0.15 26.42
N TYR A 26 -21.24 0.25 25.20
CA TYR A 26 -21.90 1.33 24.47
C TYR A 26 -22.98 0.84 23.50
N GLY A 27 -23.18 -0.47 23.39
CA GLY A 27 -24.17 -1.08 22.50
C GLY A 27 -23.67 -2.34 21.79
N PRO A 28 -24.49 -2.93 20.92
CA PRO A 28 -24.08 -4.07 20.11
C PRO A 28 -22.89 -3.69 19.22
N VAL A 29 -21.84 -4.51 19.28
CA VAL A 29 -20.62 -4.31 18.48
C VAL A 29 -20.65 -5.28 17.31
N ASP A 30 -20.59 -4.72 16.09
CA ASP A 30 -20.30 -5.53 14.91
C ASP A 30 -18.83 -5.98 14.94
N VAL A 31 -18.63 -7.29 15.04
CA VAL A 31 -17.29 -7.89 15.22
C VAL A 31 -16.41 -7.61 14.00
N GLY A 32 -16.98 -7.60 12.79
CA GLY A 32 -16.24 -7.28 11.56
C GLY A 32 -15.68 -5.87 11.59
N THR A 33 -16.55 -4.88 11.81
CA THR A 33 -16.21 -3.46 11.94
C THR A 33 -15.19 -3.22 13.04
N PHE A 34 -15.36 -3.88 14.19
CA PHE A 34 -14.41 -3.77 15.30
C PHE A 34 -13.01 -4.29 14.95
N ILE A 35 -12.91 -5.44 14.27
CA ILE A 35 -11.63 -6.00 13.80
C ILE A 35 -10.96 -5.01 12.84
N HIS A 36 -11.71 -4.39 11.94
CA HIS A 36 -11.18 -3.38 11.03
C HIS A 36 -10.59 -2.18 11.76
N SER A 37 -11.35 -1.58 12.69
CA SER A 37 -10.89 -0.44 13.49
C SER A 37 -9.70 -0.79 14.38
N PHE A 38 -9.69 -1.99 14.97
CA PHE A 38 -8.57 -2.45 15.81
C PHE A 38 -7.29 -2.66 15.00
N ARG A 39 -7.39 -3.20 13.78
CA ARG A 39 -6.26 -3.32 12.85
C ARG A 39 -5.73 -1.95 12.45
N GLU A 40 -6.61 -0.99 12.20
CA GLU A 40 -6.22 0.39 11.91
C GLU A 40 -5.47 1.03 13.09
N TYR A 41 -5.97 0.89 14.31
CA TYR A 41 -5.30 1.34 15.53
C TYR A 41 -3.89 0.75 15.71
N LEU A 42 -3.73 -0.55 15.44
CA LEU A 42 -2.45 -1.23 15.64
C LEU A 42 -1.41 -0.94 14.56
N TYR A 43 -1.84 -0.79 13.31
CA TYR A 43 -0.93 -0.76 12.16
C TYR A 43 -0.94 0.56 11.41
N GLY A 44 -1.79 1.52 11.79
CA GLY A 44 -1.77 2.93 11.35
C GLY A 44 -2.00 3.18 9.86
N SER A 45 -2.09 2.14 9.03
CA SER A 45 -2.25 2.29 7.58
C SER A 45 -2.87 1.04 6.96
N PHE A 46 -4.20 0.97 7.03
CA PHE A 46 -4.94 0.23 6.01
C PHE A 46 -5.30 1.23 4.91
N VAL A 47 -4.69 1.09 3.74
CA VAL A 47 -5.22 1.74 2.52
C VAL A 47 -6.38 0.84 2.08
N PRO A 48 -7.66 1.25 2.25
CA PRO A 48 -8.76 0.48 1.71
C PRO A 48 -8.52 0.26 0.21
N PRO A 49 -8.95 -0.87 -0.38
CA PRO A 49 -8.76 -1.13 -1.81
C PRO A 49 -9.25 0.03 -2.70
N GLU A 50 -10.22 0.82 -2.21
CA GLU A 50 -10.75 2.03 -2.85
C GLU A 50 -9.77 3.22 -2.93
N ARG A 51 -8.70 3.23 -2.13
CA ARG A 51 -7.62 4.25 -2.13
C ARG A 51 -6.32 3.77 -2.78
N GLN A 52 -6.27 2.54 -3.32
CA GLN A 52 -5.16 2.17 -4.20
C GLN A 52 -5.27 2.98 -5.48
N ARG A 53 -4.29 3.87 -5.74
CA ARG A 53 -4.24 4.55 -7.04
C ARG A 53 -4.15 3.46 -8.10
N PRO A 54 -5.10 3.41 -9.05
CA PRO A 54 -5.10 2.35 -10.04
C PRO A 54 -3.80 2.42 -10.81
N TRP A 55 -3.14 1.27 -10.99
CA TRP A 55 -2.01 1.15 -11.89
C TRP A 55 -2.50 1.58 -13.27
N ARG A 56 -1.96 2.67 -13.78
CA ARG A 56 -2.32 3.18 -15.11
C ARG A 56 -1.33 2.64 -16.12
N GLN A 57 -1.83 2.33 -17.30
CA GLN A 57 -0.98 1.97 -18.43
C GLN A 57 -0.40 3.26 -19.03
N PHE A 58 0.91 3.28 -19.20
CA PHE A 58 1.67 4.36 -19.83
C PHE A 58 2.46 3.79 -21.01
N ARG A 59 2.85 4.66 -21.93
CA ARG A 59 3.72 4.32 -23.05
C ARG A 59 5.09 4.95 -22.84
N CYS A 60 6.15 4.15 -22.88
CA CYS A 60 7.50 4.64 -22.69
C CYS A 60 7.89 5.60 -23.83
N LEU A 61 8.35 6.80 -23.49
CA LEU A 61 8.77 7.79 -24.50
C LEU A 61 10.00 7.35 -25.31
N ASN A 62 10.86 6.49 -24.74
CA ASN A 62 12.07 6.04 -25.41
C ASN A 62 11.86 4.83 -26.33
N CYS A 63 11.20 3.78 -25.83
CA CYS A 63 11.05 2.50 -26.56
C CYS A 63 9.63 2.22 -27.05
N GLY A 64 8.64 3.04 -26.68
CA GLY A 64 7.25 2.88 -27.13
C GLY A 64 6.47 1.73 -26.49
N VAL A 65 7.09 0.93 -25.61
CA VAL A 65 6.46 -0.20 -24.91
C VAL A 65 5.45 0.30 -23.86
N GLY A 66 4.32 -0.40 -23.75
CA GLY A 66 3.33 -0.19 -22.71
C GLY A 66 3.80 -0.74 -21.35
N PHE A 67 3.70 0.04 -20.29
CA PHE A 67 4.06 -0.38 -18.93
C PHE A 67 3.06 0.17 -17.91
N PHE A 68 2.94 -0.49 -16.76
CA PHE A 68 2.06 -0.04 -15.70
C PHE A 68 2.85 0.71 -14.61
N ALA A 69 2.26 1.77 -14.08
CA ALA A 69 2.82 2.51 -12.95
C ALA A 69 1.73 3.05 -12.02
N GLU A 70 2.05 3.09 -10.73
CA GLU A 70 1.21 3.69 -9.69
C GLU A 70 1.21 5.23 -9.76
N LYS A 71 2.38 5.82 -10.07
CA LYS A 71 2.54 7.28 -10.14
C LYS A 71 2.26 7.78 -11.56
N SER A 72 1.52 8.88 -11.66
CA SER A 72 1.10 9.48 -12.94
C SER A 72 2.20 10.25 -13.68
N ASP A 73 3.35 10.47 -13.05
CA ASP A 73 4.49 11.20 -13.59
C ASP A 73 5.54 10.29 -14.25
N ARG A 74 5.35 8.96 -14.20
CA ARG A 74 6.30 8.01 -14.80
C ARG A 74 6.25 8.05 -16.33
N LYS A 75 7.37 8.42 -16.96
CA LYS A 75 7.50 8.57 -18.43
C LYS A 75 8.24 7.41 -19.12
N PHE A 76 8.96 6.60 -18.34
CA PHE A 76 9.84 5.56 -18.85
C PHE A 76 9.57 4.24 -18.15
N CYS A 77 9.65 3.14 -18.91
CA CYS A 77 9.47 1.79 -18.37
C CYS A 77 10.66 1.33 -17.49
N SER A 78 11.82 1.98 -17.62
CA SER A 78 13.07 1.64 -16.93
C SER A 78 14.00 2.84 -16.86
N GLU A 79 14.96 2.80 -15.92
CA GLU A 79 16.02 3.81 -15.79
C GLU A 79 16.92 3.84 -17.02
N SER A 80 17.17 2.70 -17.66
CA SER A 80 17.94 2.62 -18.91
C SER A 80 17.26 3.41 -20.03
N CYS A 81 15.94 3.31 -20.16
CA CYS A 81 15.17 4.13 -21.11
C CYS A 81 15.22 5.62 -20.80
N ALA A 82 15.17 6.00 -19.51
CA ALA A 82 15.31 7.38 -19.09
C ALA A 82 16.70 7.93 -19.43
N ALA A 83 17.76 7.18 -19.13
CA ALA A 83 19.14 7.56 -19.40
C ALA A 83 19.41 7.71 -20.91
N ALA A 84 18.97 6.74 -21.72
CA ALA A 84 19.10 6.78 -23.18
C ALA A 84 18.37 7.99 -23.79
N TRP A 85 17.15 8.27 -23.34
CA TRP A 85 16.38 9.43 -23.79
C TRP A 85 17.06 10.75 -23.42
N ASN A 86 17.55 10.87 -22.19
CA ASN A 86 18.24 12.07 -21.71
C ASN A 86 19.56 12.31 -22.46
N SER A 87 20.32 11.26 -22.74
CA SER A 87 21.57 11.35 -23.51
C SER A 87 21.31 11.87 -24.93
N LYS A 88 20.33 11.30 -25.64
CA LYS A 88 19.93 11.74 -26.99
C LYS A 88 19.50 13.21 -27.02
N ASN A 89 18.70 13.65 -26.04
CA ASN A 89 18.23 15.04 -26.00
C ASN A 89 19.33 16.04 -25.60
N ARG A 90 20.31 15.63 -24.78
CA ARG A 90 21.49 16.47 -24.49
C ARG A 90 22.35 16.66 -25.73
N ALA A 91 22.53 15.62 -26.54
CA ALA A 91 23.26 15.72 -27.80
C ALA A 91 22.58 16.69 -28.79
N ARG A 92 21.23 16.64 -28.91
CA ARG A 92 20.47 17.57 -29.76
C ARG A 92 20.52 19.04 -29.32
N LYS A 93 20.75 19.32 -28.03
CA LYS A 93 20.90 20.70 -27.52
C LYS A 93 22.28 21.31 -27.75
N ARG A 94 23.27 20.48 -28.13
CA ARG A 94 24.65 20.90 -28.37
C ARG A 94 24.97 21.05 -29.87
N ALA A 95 24.04 20.64 -30.73
CA ALA A 95 24.06 20.89 -32.17
C ALA A 95 23.25 22.16 -32.46
#